data_AF-A0A8J6CPD0-F1
#
_entry.id   AF-A0A8J6CPD0-F1
#
_cell.length_a   1.000
_cell.length_b   1.000
_cell.length_c   1.000
_cell.angle_alpha   90.00
_cell.angle_beta   90.00
_cell.angle_gamma   90.00
#
_symmetry.space_group_name_H-M   'P 1'
#
loop_
_entity.id
_entity.type
_entity.pdbx_description
1 polymer ?
#
loop_
_entity_poly.entity_id
_entity_poly.type
_entity_poly.pdbx_seq_one_letter_code
_entity_poly.pdbx_strand_id
1 'polypeptide(L)'
;MKFFCWNCRGLGNPKTVQELKKLLVATNLDVIFICETKLHSNSLSYVHNLCRMEGCLAVSSKGRSRGLELMWKDEVVFQNYSNHHIDSLVSMGENKKIHFTGFYGHTDPNLRKRSWEILRRVGVRSGKVRWWGRFKCYHKRCRKGVG
;
A
#
# COMPACT_ATOMS: atom_id res chain seq x y z
N MET A 1 4.05 6.53 -13.51
CA MET A 1 3.80 6.03 -12.15
C MET A 1 2.34 5.64 -11.89
N LYS A 2 2.09 4.42 -11.43
CA LYS A 2 0.80 3.82 -11.11
C LYS A 2 0.81 3.27 -9.68
N PHE A 3 -0.20 3.67 -8.91
CA PHE A 3 -0.39 3.24 -7.53
C PHE A 3 -1.55 2.25 -7.47
N PHE A 4 -1.41 1.20 -6.68
CA PHE A 4 -2.47 0.27 -6.38
C PHE A 4 -2.52 -0.01 -4.89
N CYS A 5 -3.73 -0.12 -4.35
CA CYS A 5 -3.95 -0.43 -2.96
C CYS A 5 -4.93 -1.61 -2.89
N TRP A 6 -4.60 -2.64 -2.12
CA TRP A 6 -5.39 -3.87 -2.07
C TRP A 6 -5.52 -4.44 -0.66
N ASN A 7 -6.76 -4.67 -0.25
CA ASN A 7 -7.05 -5.52 0.90
C ASN A 7 -7.12 -6.98 0.43
N CYS A 8 -6.04 -7.72 0.60
CA CYS A 8 -5.93 -9.11 0.12
C CYS A 8 -6.58 -10.14 1.05
N ARG A 9 -6.85 -9.77 2.31
CA ARG A 9 -7.42 -10.64 3.37
C ARG A 9 -6.69 -11.97 3.59
N GLY A 10 -5.42 -12.06 3.21
CA GLY A 10 -4.59 -13.24 3.37
C GLY A 10 -3.76 -13.53 2.13
N LEU A 11 -2.49 -13.14 2.18
CA LEU A 11 -1.52 -13.29 1.10
C LEU A 11 -0.83 -14.67 1.11
N GLY A 12 -1.06 -15.48 2.15
CA GLY A 12 -0.57 -16.86 2.22
C GLY A 12 -1.36 -17.87 1.38
N ASN A 13 -2.50 -17.48 0.79
CA ASN A 13 -3.27 -18.35 -0.08
C ASN A 13 -2.70 -18.29 -1.53
N PRO A 14 -2.30 -19.44 -2.13
CA PRO A 14 -1.80 -19.47 -3.51
C PRO A 14 -2.73 -18.80 -4.53
N LYS A 15 -4.05 -18.87 -4.34
CA LYS A 15 -5.02 -18.20 -5.20
C LYS A 15 -4.90 -16.68 -5.14
N THR A 16 -4.77 -16.12 -3.94
CA THR A 16 -4.54 -14.68 -3.73
C THR A 16 -3.24 -14.23 -4.41
N VAL A 17 -2.18 -15.04 -4.29
CA VAL A 17 -0.90 -14.75 -4.95
C VAL A 17 -1.04 -14.78 -6.48
N GLN A 18 -1.79 -15.74 -7.04
CA GLN A 18 -2.07 -15.78 -8.47
C GLN A 18 -2.88 -14.57 -8.96
N GLU A 19 -3.87 -14.10 -8.18
CA GLU A 19 -4.63 -12.90 -8.50
C GLU A 19 -3.73 -11.66 -8.50
N LEU A 20 -2.84 -11.53 -7.51
CA LEU A 20 -1.84 -10.47 -7.46
C LEU A 20 -0.94 -10.49 -8.70
N LYS A 21 -0.47 -11.67 -9.11
CA LYS A 21 0.36 -11.83 -10.30
C LYS A 21 -0.36 -11.39 -11.57
N LYS A 22 -1.63 -11.79 -11.73
CA LYS A 22 -2.45 -11.37 -12.89
C LYS A 22 -2.62 -9.86 -12.93
N LEU A 23 -2.87 -9.23 -11.78
CA LEU A 23 -2.99 -7.77 -11.68
C LEU A 23 -1.68 -7.08 -12.08
N LEU A 24 -0.56 -7.53 -11.54
CA LEU A 24 0.77 -6.98 -11.83
C LEU A 24 1.11 -7.00 -13.31
N VAL A 25 0.93 -8.16 -13.96
CA VAL A 25 1.20 -8.34 -15.39
C VAL A 25 0.28 -7.46 -16.23
N ALA A 26 -1.02 -7.39 -15.89
CA ALA A 26 -1.99 -6.63 -16.68
C ALA A 26 -1.84 -5.12 -16.54
N THR A 27 -1.44 -4.62 -15.36
CA THR A 27 -1.46 -3.17 -15.09
C THR A 27 -0.11 -2.49 -15.06
N ASN A 28 1.03 -3.20 -15.03
CA ASN A 28 2.37 -2.62 -14.89
C ASN A 28 2.41 -1.55 -13.78
N LEU A 29 2.21 -2.00 -12.53
CA LEU A 29 2.14 -1.14 -11.34
C LEU A 29 3.54 -0.72 -10.88
N ASP A 30 3.65 0.47 -10.28
CA ASP A 30 4.93 1.03 -9.82
C ASP A 30 5.02 1.04 -8.29
N VAL A 31 3.89 1.28 -7.60
CA VAL A 31 3.79 1.19 -6.14
C VAL A 31 2.52 0.45 -5.75
N ILE A 32 2.65 -0.48 -4.80
CA ILE A 32 1.57 -1.38 -4.39
C ILE A 32 1.52 -1.41 -2.87
N PHE A 33 0.40 -0.99 -2.31
CA PHE A 33 0.10 -1.13 -0.90
C PHE A 33 -0.86 -2.31 -0.70
N ILE A 34 -0.46 -3.28 0.11
CA ILE A 34 -1.30 -4.43 0.48
C ILE A 34 -1.60 -4.35 1.97
N CYS A 35 -2.85 -4.57 2.33
CA CYS A 35 -3.27 -4.70 3.72
C CYS A 35 -3.95 -6.05 3.98
N GLU A 36 -4.00 -6.41 5.26
CA GLU A 36 -4.46 -7.72 5.75
C GLU A 36 -3.68 -8.90 5.15
N THR A 37 -2.35 -8.78 5.03
CA THR A 37 -1.51 -9.86 4.47
C THR A 37 -1.61 -11.16 5.27
N LYS A 38 -1.84 -11.08 6.59
CA LYS A 38 -1.90 -12.21 7.54
C LYS A 38 -0.64 -13.10 7.47
N LEU A 39 0.49 -12.53 7.06
CA LEU A 39 1.79 -13.19 7.00
C LEU A 39 2.73 -12.63 8.08
N HIS A 40 3.56 -13.50 8.64
CA HIS A 40 4.71 -13.08 9.44
C HIS A 40 5.86 -12.68 8.52
N SER A 41 6.76 -11.81 9.02
CA SER A 41 7.81 -11.14 8.25
C SER A 41 8.70 -12.08 7.42
N ASN A 42 8.89 -13.33 7.85
CA ASN A 42 9.74 -14.30 7.14
C ASN A 42 9.07 -14.97 5.92
N SER A 43 7.76 -14.79 5.70
CA SER A 43 7.03 -15.48 4.62
C SER A 43 6.83 -14.64 3.35
N LEU A 44 7.39 -13.44 3.28
CA LEU A 44 7.12 -12.47 2.20
C LEU A 44 8.11 -12.51 1.04
N SER A 45 9.23 -13.21 1.20
CA SER A 45 10.27 -13.35 0.18
C SER A 45 9.73 -13.97 -1.13
N TYR A 46 8.77 -14.90 -1.03
CA TYR A 46 8.15 -15.54 -2.19
C TYR A 46 7.30 -14.55 -3.01
N VAL A 47 6.51 -13.71 -2.35
CA VAL A 47 5.66 -12.72 -3.03
C VAL A 47 6.53 -11.65 -3.67
N HIS A 48 7.57 -11.20 -2.97
CA HIS A 48 8.50 -10.19 -3.48
C HIS A 48 9.15 -10.64 -4.80
N ASN A 49 9.73 -11.84 -4.83
CA ASN A 49 10.35 -12.41 -6.03
C ASN A 49 9.37 -12.53 -7.21
N LEU A 50 8.09 -12.78 -6.92
CA LEU A 50 7.06 -12.89 -7.94
C LEU A 50 6.69 -11.54 -8.58
N CYS A 51 6.80 -10.46 -7.81
CA CYS A 51 6.30 -9.15 -8.21
C CYS A 51 7.29 -8.33 -9.04
N ARG A 52 8.56 -8.75 -9.14
CA ARG A 52 9.64 -8.00 -9.84
C ARG A 52 9.69 -6.52 -9.42
N MET A 53 9.52 -6.31 -8.11
CA MET A 53 9.62 -4.99 -7.48
C MET A 53 11.06 -4.83 -6.98
N GLU A 54 11.57 -3.60 -6.97
CA GLU A 54 12.94 -3.32 -6.50
C GLU A 54 13.03 -3.41 -4.98
N GLY A 55 11.97 -3.04 -4.27
CA GLY A 55 11.93 -3.15 -2.82
C GLY A 55 10.54 -3.40 -2.27
N CYS A 56 10.55 -3.88 -1.02
CA CYS A 56 9.36 -4.01 -0.20
C CYS A 56 9.61 -3.64 1.26
N LEU A 57 8.56 -3.17 1.92
CA LEU A 57 8.50 -2.95 3.35
C LEU A 57 7.30 -3.71 3.89
N ALA A 58 7.57 -4.69 4.72
CA ALA A 58 6.57 -5.45 5.43
C ALA A 58 6.46 -4.98 6.89
N VAL A 59 5.26 -4.60 7.30
CA VAL A 59 4.94 -4.33 8.71
C VAL A 59 4.18 -5.53 9.25
N SER A 60 4.84 -6.28 10.12
CA SER A 60 4.33 -7.54 10.67
C SER A 60 3.07 -7.35 11.50
N SER A 61 2.20 -8.35 11.46
CA SER A 61 1.01 -8.41 12.32
C SER A 61 1.39 -8.77 13.76
N LYS A 62 0.92 -7.99 14.73
CA LYS A 62 0.88 -8.46 16.13
C LYS A 62 -0.32 -9.40 16.31
N GLY A 63 -0.09 -10.72 16.27
CA GLY A 63 -1.12 -11.76 16.40
C GLY A 63 -1.77 -12.18 15.07
N ARG A 64 -3.02 -12.68 15.11
CA ARG A 64 -3.78 -13.17 13.92
C ARG A 64 -4.30 -12.06 12.98
N SER A 65 -3.96 -10.80 13.28
CA SER A 65 -4.64 -9.65 12.71
C SER A 65 -3.63 -8.63 12.18
N ARG A 66 -3.78 -8.27 10.91
CA ARG A 66 -3.27 -7.04 10.26
C ARG A 66 -1.76 -7.01 10.00
N GLY A 67 -1.36 -7.49 8.84
CA GLY A 67 -0.08 -7.14 8.23
C GLY A 67 -0.28 -6.13 7.11
N LEU A 68 0.66 -5.19 6.99
CA LEU A 68 0.73 -4.23 5.89
C LEU A 68 2.00 -4.48 5.09
N GLU A 69 1.93 -4.20 3.81
CA GLU A 69 3.08 -4.32 2.92
C GLU A 69 3.04 -3.20 1.89
N LEU A 70 4.18 -2.58 1.65
CA LEU A 70 4.38 -1.67 0.53
C LEU A 70 5.44 -2.29 -0.39
N MET A 71 5.20 -2.31 -1.69
CA MET A 71 6.17 -2.71 -2.70
C MET A 71 6.32 -1.61 -3.74
N TRP A 72 7.53 -1.42 -4.26
CA TRP A 72 7.84 -0.38 -5.24
C TRP A 72 8.89 -0.80 -6.27
N LYS A 73 8.84 -0.17 -7.44
CA LYS A 73 9.85 -0.33 -8.49
C LYS A 73 10.94 0.72 -8.49
N ASP A 74 10.62 1.93 -8.03
CA ASP A 74 11.55 3.06 -7.99
C ASP A 74 11.81 3.48 -6.54
N GLU A 75 12.79 4.34 -6.30
CA GLU A 75 13.19 4.75 -4.96
C GLU A 75 12.04 5.24 -4.06
N VAL A 76 11.93 4.64 -2.87
CA VAL A 76 11.02 5.03 -1.79
C VAL A 76 11.82 5.35 -0.53
N VAL A 77 11.55 6.51 0.06
CA VAL A 77 12.11 6.94 1.35
C VAL A 77 11.02 6.92 2.41
N PHE A 78 11.16 6.05 3.40
CA PHE A 78 10.20 5.94 4.50
C PHE A 78 10.31 7.10 5.49
N GLN A 79 9.15 7.66 5.85
CA GLN A 79 9.06 8.72 6.84
C GLN A 79 8.60 8.17 8.19
N ASN A 80 7.57 7.31 8.18
CA ASN A 80 6.98 6.73 9.39
C ASN A 80 6.13 5.51 9.04
N TYR A 81 6.07 4.51 9.90
CA TYR A 81 5.16 3.39 9.72
C TYR A 81 4.68 2.84 11.07
N SER A 82 3.51 2.19 11.04
CA SER A 82 2.91 1.49 12.16
C SER A 82 2.07 0.33 11.63
N ASN A 83 1.50 -0.48 12.52
CA ASN A 83 0.57 -1.55 12.15
C ASN A 83 -0.71 -1.07 11.44
N HIS A 84 -0.91 0.25 11.33
CA HIS A 84 -2.08 0.87 10.71
C HIS A 84 -1.74 1.78 9.52
N HIS A 85 -0.46 2.09 9.29
CA HIS A 85 -0.09 2.96 8.19
C HIS A 85 1.36 2.80 7.77
N ILE A 86 1.65 3.12 6.51
CA ILE A 86 3.00 3.30 5.97
C ILE A 86 3.01 4.66 5.28
N ASP A 87 3.92 5.52 5.71
CA ASP A 87 4.10 6.88 5.22
C ASP A 87 5.47 7.02 4.57
N SER A 88 5.50 7.52 3.34
CA SER A 88 6.69 7.43 2.48
C SER A 88 6.71 8.52 1.42
N LEU A 89 7.92 8.91 1.01
CA LEU A 89 8.17 9.73 -0.17
C LEU A 89 8.59 8.82 -1.31
N VAL A 90 7.86 8.85 -2.42
CA VAL A 90 8.19 8.07 -3.61
C VAL A 90 8.74 8.97 -4.70
N SER A 91 9.87 8.59 -5.28
CA SER A 91 10.48 9.24 -6.43
C SER A 91 9.67 8.95 -7.69
N MET A 92 9.34 9.99 -8.47
CA MET A 92 8.60 9.90 -9.73
C MET A 92 9.50 10.18 -10.95
N GLY A 93 10.83 10.15 -10.77
CA GLY A 93 11.80 10.63 -11.75
C GLY A 93 11.91 12.17 -11.77
N GLU A 94 12.95 12.69 -12.45
CA GLU A 94 13.17 14.13 -12.66
C GLU A 94 13.14 15.00 -11.37
N ASN A 95 13.73 14.51 -10.27
CA ASN A 95 13.72 15.16 -8.94
C ASN A 95 12.32 15.42 -8.34
N LYS A 96 11.26 14.85 -8.89
CA LYS A 96 9.90 14.96 -8.32
C LYS A 96 9.67 13.85 -7.32
N LYS A 97 9.35 14.22 -6.07
CA LYS A 97 8.92 13.28 -5.03
C LYS A 97 7.46 13.54 -4.69
N ILE A 98 6.70 12.46 -4.46
CA ILE A 98 5.34 12.56 -3.92
C ILE A 98 5.23 11.88 -2.57
N HIS A 99 4.35 12.39 -1.73
CA HIS A 99 4.01 11.72 -0.49
C HIS A 99 2.94 10.67 -0.73
N PHE A 100 3.23 9.45 -0.30
CA PHE A 100 2.32 8.32 -0.33
C PHE A 100 2.13 7.78 1.08
N THR A 101 0.87 7.75 1.51
CA THR A 101 0.47 7.15 2.78
C THR A 101 -0.52 6.03 2.52
N GLY A 102 -0.08 4.79 2.72
CA GLY A 102 -0.96 3.63 2.78
C GLY A 102 -1.55 3.53 4.19
N PHE A 103 -2.88 3.58 4.33
CA PHE A 103 -3.55 3.56 5.63
C PHE A 103 -4.58 2.45 5.73
N TYR A 104 -4.57 1.75 6.86
CA TYR A 104 -5.56 0.75 7.22
C TYR A 104 -5.99 0.94 8.68
N GLY A 105 -7.12 1.64 8.87
CA GLY A 105 -7.58 2.11 10.17
C GLY A 105 -8.09 1.03 11.11
N HIS A 106 -8.32 1.39 12.37
CA HIS A 106 -8.91 0.50 13.37
C HIS A 106 -10.34 0.08 13.02
N THR A 107 -10.62 -1.22 13.13
CA THR A 107 -11.97 -1.80 13.03
C THR A 107 -12.79 -1.46 14.26
N ASP A 108 -12.14 -1.37 15.44
CA ASP A 108 -12.73 -0.93 16.69
C ASP A 108 -13.20 0.54 16.61
N PRO A 109 -14.52 0.81 16.80
CA PRO A 109 -15.09 2.16 16.84
C PRO A 109 -14.39 3.10 17.83
N ASN A 110 -13.96 2.59 18.99
CA ASN A 110 -13.33 3.39 20.04
C ASN A 110 -11.96 3.94 19.62
N LEU A 111 -11.27 3.22 18.72
CA LEU A 111 -9.96 3.59 18.20
C LEU A 111 -10.02 4.33 16.85
N ARG A 112 -11.23 4.56 16.31
CA ARG A 112 -11.40 5.38 15.09
C ARG A 112 -10.95 6.82 15.29
N LYS A 113 -11.12 7.40 16.48
CA LYS A 113 -10.60 8.75 16.79
C LYS A 113 -9.09 8.83 16.60
N ARG A 114 -8.34 7.81 17.05
CA ARG A 114 -6.88 7.71 16.83
C ARG A 114 -6.53 7.55 15.34
N SER A 115 -7.32 6.79 14.60
CA SER A 115 -7.18 6.64 13.15
C SER A 115 -7.28 7.99 12.44
N TRP A 116 -8.29 8.81 12.79
CA TRP A 116 -8.46 10.16 12.25
C TRP A 116 -7.35 11.12 12.65
N GLU A 117 -6.81 10.99 13.87
CA GLU A 117 -5.69 11.82 14.31
C GLU A 117 -4.41 11.53 13.52
N ILE A 118 -4.10 10.26 13.26
CA ILE A 118 -2.99 9.87 12.39
C ILE A 118 -3.18 10.47 10.99
N LEU A 119 -4.37 10.34 10.42
CA LEU A 119 -4.69 10.93 9.12
C LEU A 119 -4.47 12.45 9.14
N ARG A 120 -4.95 13.18 10.15
CA ARG A 120 -4.71 14.64 10.26
C ARG A 120 -3.23 14.99 10.32
N ARG A 121 -2.44 14.27 11.12
CA ARG A 121 -0.99 14.53 11.26
C ARG A 121 -0.24 14.31 9.95
N VAL A 122 -0.58 13.24 9.22
CA VAL A 122 -0.01 12.97 7.89
C VAL A 122 -0.51 13.99 6.86
N GLY A 123 -1.79 14.36 6.96
CA GLY A 123 -2.42 15.29 6.05
C GLY A 123 -1.79 16.67 6.03
N VAL A 124 -1.39 17.15 7.21
CA VAL A 124 -0.70 18.44 7.38
C VAL A 124 0.72 18.41 6.80
N ARG A 125 1.40 17.26 6.82
CA ARG A 125 2.80 17.13 6.32
C ARG A 125 2.90 17.04 4.81
N SER A 126 1.80 16.71 4.13
CA SER A 126 1.80 16.49 2.68
C SER A 126 0.99 17.58 2.01
N GLY A 127 1.64 18.62 1.48
CA GLY A 127 0.95 19.72 0.76
C GLY A 127 0.03 19.26 -0.40
N LYS A 128 0.15 17.99 -0.84
CA LYS A 128 -0.85 17.23 -1.61
C LYS A 128 -0.84 15.77 -1.15
N VAL A 129 -1.79 15.37 -0.30
CA VAL A 129 -1.99 13.97 0.12
C VAL A 129 -2.84 13.25 -0.91
N ARG A 130 -2.38 12.10 -1.42
CA ARG A 130 -3.21 11.21 -2.24
C ARG A 130 -3.82 10.14 -1.35
N TRP A 131 -4.97 10.44 -0.75
CA TRP A 131 -5.68 9.55 0.16
C TRP A 131 -6.20 8.29 -0.54
N TRP A 132 -5.96 7.11 0.04
CA TRP A 132 -6.64 5.87 -0.33
C TRP A 132 -7.07 5.13 0.95
N GLY A 133 -8.30 5.35 1.42
CA GLY A 133 -8.70 4.95 2.77
C GLY A 133 -10.21 4.78 3.05
N ARG A 134 -10.97 4.16 2.14
CA ARG A 134 -12.10 3.24 2.44
C ARG A 134 -12.16 2.26 1.29
N PHE A 135 -11.69 1.02 1.49
CA PHE A 135 -11.63 0.06 0.38
C PHE A 135 -13.03 -0.43 -0.01
N LYS A 136 -13.55 0.09 -1.13
CA LYS A 136 -13.96 -0.78 -2.23
C LYS A 136 -12.91 -0.63 -3.32
N CYS A 137 -12.26 -1.74 -3.68
CA CYS A 137 -11.34 -1.80 -4.81
C CYS A 137 -12.05 -1.35 -6.10
N TYR A 138 -11.34 -0.64 -6.97
CA TYR A 138 -11.12 -0.95 -8.40
C TYR A 138 -10.50 0.29 -9.09
N HIS A 139 -9.30 0.13 -9.64
CA HIS A 139 -8.76 1.07 -10.63
C HIS A 139 -9.24 0.61 -12.01
N LYS A 140 -10.14 1.35 -12.66
CA LYS A 140 -10.29 1.32 -14.13
C LYS A 140 -9.87 2.68 -14.67
N ARG A 141 -8.75 2.71 -15.41
CA ARG A 141 -8.36 3.85 -16.26
C ARG A 141 -9.37 4.02 -17.39
N CYS A 142 -9.76 5.25 -17.71
CA CYS A 142 -9.88 5.69 -19.10
C CYS A 142 -9.79 7.23 -19.24
N ARG A 143 -8.78 7.63 -20.00
CA ARG A 143 -8.63 8.76 -20.96
C ARG A 143 -9.14 10.17 -20.62
N LYS A 144 -8.22 11.12 -20.81
CA LYS A 144 -8.50 12.48 -21.27
C LYS A 144 -9.08 12.45 -22.70
N GLY A 145 -9.97 13.41 -22.98
CA GLY A 145 -10.52 13.82 -24.28
C GLY A 145 -11.78 14.60 -23.96
N VAL A 146 -11.72 15.92 -23.73
CA VAL A 146 -11.80 17.00 -24.73
C VAL A 146 -12.91 16.72 -25.75
N GLY A 147 -13.95 17.54 -25.69
CA GLY A 147 -15.20 17.48 -26.44
C GLY A 147 -16.27 18.16 -25.62
#